data_AF-N2AGC3-F1
#
_entry.id   AF-N2AGC3-F1
#
_cell.length_a   1.000
_cell.length_b   1.000
_cell.length_c   1.000
_cell.angle_alpha   90.00
_cell.angle_beta   90.00
_cell.angle_gamma   90.00
#
_symmetry.space_group_name_H-M   'P 1'
#
loop_
_entity.id
_entity.type
_entity.pdbx_description
1 polymer ?
#
loop_
_entity_poly.entity_id
_entity_poly.type
_entity_poly.pdbx_seq_one_letter_code
_entity_poly.pdbx_strand_id
1 'polypeptide(L)'
;MRKYIANIAPLNAEKIGTSAHGTAEFTIDGDTMHIKIEMFDTPANTEHWQHFHGFTDGKDAIVATMEQDTNHDGYIDLPETTPVSGTTMVPFDKAPQDMDIPNDTYPVADANGYYRYEKDVPMDILREDFKRDFGTDDIALDKRVVYVHGVPASMELPDTVKGDLLGYDTHVTLPIAGGKIEMIEND
;
A
#
# COMPACT_ATOMS: atom_id res chain seq x y z
N MET A 1 21.61 11.58 1.50
CA MET A 1 20.70 10.49 1.93
C MET A 1 19.30 11.06 2.02
N ARG A 2 18.27 10.30 1.65
CA ARG A 2 16.87 10.77 1.73
C ARG A 2 16.06 9.87 2.66
N LYS A 3 15.27 10.47 3.54
CA LYS A 3 14.37 9.73 4.44
C LYS A 3 12.93 10.19 4.25
N TYR A 4 12.03 9.21 4.30
CA TYR A 4 10.61 9.40 4.17
C TYR A 4 9.87 8.63 5.24
N ILE A 5 8.70 9.13 5.62
CA ILE A 5 7.78 8.45 6.53
C ILE A 5 6.35 8.56 6.02
N ALA A 6 5.55 7.52 6.21
CA ALA A 6 4.10 7.59 6.16
C ALA A 6 3.54 7.17 7.51
N ASN A 7 2.72 8.03 8.10
CA ASN A 7 1.85 7.64 9.21
C ASN A 7 0.61 6.97 8.61
N ILE A 8 0.44 5.68 8.86
CA ILE A 8 -0.62 4.87 8.27
C ILE A 8 -1.81 4.88 9.23
N ALA A 9 -2.94 5.38 8.74
CA ALA A 9 -4.18 5.50 9.49
C ALA A 9 -5.24 4.51 8.97
N PRO A 10 -6.19 4.10 9.81
CA PRO A 10 -7.21 3.14 9.43
C PRO A 10 -8.11 3.63 8.30
N LEU A 11 -8.53 2.70 7.44
CA LEU A 11 -9.56 2.86 6.43
C LEU A 11 -10.56 1.70 6.56
N ASN A 12 -11.85 1.94 6.34
CA ASN A 12 -12.89 0.91 6.50
C ASN A 12 -13.01 0.27 7.90
N ALA A 13 -12.38 0.85 8.93
CA ALA A 13 -12.23 0.23 10.24
C ALA A 13 -13.55 -0.17 10.91
N GLU A 14 -14.59 0.69 10.82
CA GLU A 14 -15.91 0.38 11.38
C GLU A 14 -16.56 -0.84 10.73
N LYS A 15 -16.32 -1.05 9.43
CA LYS A 15 -16.87 -2.17 8.66
C LYS A 15 -16.07 -3.45 8.85
N ILE A 16 -14.75 -3.33 8.94
CA ILE A 16 -13.83 -4.46 9.12
C ILE A 16 -13.83 -4.97 10.57
N GLY A 17 -14.04 -4.08 11.54
CA GLY A 17 -13.99 -4.40 12.96
C GLY A 17 -12.58 -4.37 13.56
N THR A 18 -11.59 -3.95 12.78
CA THR A 18 -10.20 -3.72 13.21
C THR A 18 -9.74 -2.33 12.78
N SER A 19 -8.82 -1.74 13.53
CA SER A 19 -8.38 -0.35 13.33
C SER A 19 -6.92 -0.32 12.90
N ALA A 20 -6.64 -0.91 11.73
CA ALA A 20 -5.29 -1.09 11.20
C ALA A 20 -4.54 0.24 11.12
N HIS A 21 -3.36 0.32 11.73
CA HIS A 21 -2.55 1.53 11.77
C HIS A 21 -1.07 1.20 11.95
N GLY A 22 -0.19 2.16 11.66
CA GLY A 22 1.24 1.93 11.77
C GLY A 22 2.11 2.99 11.11
N THR A 23 3.31 2.61 10.73
CA THR A 23 4.25 3.47 10.02
C THR A 23 4.94 2.73 8.88
N ALA A 24 5.24 3.46 7.82
CA ALA A 24 6.19 3.05 6.78
C ALA A 24 7.35 4.05 6.72
N GLU A 25 8.57 3.57 6.84
CA GLU A 25 9.79 4.35 6.77
C GLU A 25 10.61 3.90 5.56
N PHE A 26 11.12 4.87 4.80
CA PHE A 26 11.98 4.63 3.64
C PHE A 26 13.25 5.44 3.78
N THR A 27 14.41 4.79 3.68
CA THR A 27 15.72 5.45 3.65
C THR A 27 16.41 5.11 2.34
N ILE A 28 16.66 6.10 1.49
CA ILE A 28 17.44 5.93 0.27
C ILE A 28 18.85 6.46 0.51
N ASP A 29 19.81 5.54 0.49
CA ASP A 29 21.25 5.82 0.59
C ASP A 29 22.00 5.17 -0.56
N GLY A 30 22.60 5.98 -1.43
CA GLY A 30 23.19 5.53 -2.68
C GLY A 30 22.20 4.75 -3.56
N ASP A 31 22.57 3.50 -3.85
CA ASP A 31 21.81 2.58 -4.72
C ASP A 31 20.94 1.59 -3.93
N THR A 32 20.68 1.87 -2.64
CA THR A 32 19.82 1.02 -1.80
C THR A 32 18.72 1.85 -1.17
N MET A 33 17.50 1.31 -1.21
CA MET A 33 16.38 1.79 -0.41
C MET A 33 16.09 0.77 0.69
N HIS A 34 16.27 1.19 1.93
CA HIS A 34 15.82 0.44 3.10
C HIS A 34 14.36 0.80 3.40
N ILE A 35 13.50 -0.21 3.47
CA ILE A 35 12.08 -0.10 3.79
C ILE A 35 11.83 -0.78 5.13
N LYS A 36 11.12 -0.10 6.03
CA LYS A 36 10.57 -0.69 7.25
C LYS A 36 9.10 -0.34 7.35
N ILE A 37 8.24 -1.33 7.51
CA ILE A 37 6.81 -1.14 7.76
C ILE A 37 6.44 -1.90 9.04
N GLU A 38 5.73 -1.23 9.93
CA GLU A 38 5.25 -1.82 11.17
C GLU A 38 3.78 -1.49 11.34
N MET A 39 2.95 -2.51 11.49
CA MET A 39 1.50 -2.40 11.52
C MET A 39 0.92 -3.11 12.74
N PHE A 40 -0.17 -2.54 13.25
CA PHE A 40 -0.90 -2.97 14.44
C PHE A 40 -2.39 -3.02 14.13
N ASP A 41 -3.13 -3.78 14.94
CA ASP A 41 -4.59 -3.92 14.86
C ASP A 41 -5.09 -4.23 13.44
N THR A 42 -4.30 -5.01 12.69
CA THR A 42 -4.70 -5.56 11.39
C THR A 42 -5.54 -6.82 11.58
N PRO A 43 -6.32 -7.25 10.57
CA PRO A 43 -6.96 -8.56 10.64
C PRO A 43 -5.95 -9.69 10.92
N ALA A 44 -6.09 -10.34 12.07
CA ALA A 44 -5.13 -11.34 12.54
C ALA A 44 -5.00 -12.55 11.58
N ASN A 45 -3.81 -13.15 11.53
CA ASN A 45 -3.50 -14.33 10.70
C ASN A 45 -3.85 -14.15 9.21
N THR A 46 -3.84 -12.91 8.72
CA THR A 46 -4.19 -12.56 7.34
C THR A 46 -2.94 -12.03 6.63
N GLU A 47 -2.78 -12.39 5.36
CA GLU A 47 -1.77 -11.77 4.51
C GLU A 47 -2.23 -10.37 4.11
N HIS A 48 -1.32 -9.40 4.20
CA HIS A 48 -1.62 -8.01 3.90
C HIS A 48 -0.84 -7.55 2.68
N TRP A 49 -1.55 -7.46 1.55
CA TRP A 49 -1.07 -6.76 0.38
C TRP A 49 -0.76 -5.31 0.74
N GLN A 50 0.44 -4.86 0.40
CA GLN A 50 0.90 -3.51 0.71
C GLN A 50 1.77 -2.96 -0.41
N HIS A 51 1.50 -1.73 -0.80
CA HIS A 51 2.12 -1.07 -1.94
C HIS A 51 2.24 0.42 -1.70
N PHE A 52 3.04 1.10 -2.52
CA PHE A 52 2.72 2.50 -2.80
C PHE A 52 1.90 2.65 -4.09
N HIS A 53 1.02 3.65 -4.08
CA HIS A 53 0.21 4.08 -5.21
C HIS A 53 0.63 5.47 -5.67
N GLY A 54 0.38 5.77 -6.94
CA GLY A 54 0.62 7.11 -7.47
C GLY A 54 0.16 7.33 -8.90
N PHE A 55 0.37 8.54 -9.38
CA PHE A 55 0.15 8.90 -10.77
C PHE A 55 1.47 8.94 -11.54
N THR A 56 1.45 8.44 -12.79
CA THR A 56 2.62 8.42 -13.68
C THR A 56 2.98 9.81 -14.22
N ASP A 57 2.07 10.77 -14.14
CA ASP A 57 2.27 12.17 -14.52
C ASP A 57 2.92 13.03 -13.41
N GLY A 58 3.24 12.42 -12.26
CA GLY A 58 3.86 13.10 -11.12
C GLY A 58 2.89 13.91 -10.24
N LYS A 59 1.58 13.84 -10.49
CA LYS A 59 0.57 14.42 -9.60
C LYS A 59 0.67 13.81 -8.20
N ASP A 60 0.43 14.65 -7.20
CA ASP A 60 0.31 14.20 -5.82
C ASP A 60 -0.87 13.24 -5.64
N ALA A 61 -0.56 12.02 -5.20
CA ALA A 61 -1.54 11.11 -4.64
C ALA A 61 -1.95 11.56 -3.24
N ILE A 62 -3.22 11.36 -2.93
CA ILE A 62 -3.80 11.55 -1.59
C ILE A 62 -4.39 10.24 -1.10
N VAL A 63 -4.40 10.05 0.22
CA VAL A 63 -5.07 8.91 0.85
C VAL A 63 -6.57 9.13 0.72
N ALA A 64 -7.27 8.12 0.22
CA ALA A 64 -8.72 8.16 0.06
C ALA A 64 -9.39 8.24 1.43
N THR A 65 -10.55 8.87 1.44
CA THR A 65 -11.39 9.06 2.63
C THR A 65 -12.82 8.69 2.27
N MET A 66 -13.75 8.77 3.23
CA MET A 66 -15.18 8.60 2.96
C MET A 66 -15.74 9.58 1.90
N GLU A 67 -15.03 10.63 1.52
CA GLU A 67 -15.40 11.47 0.38
C GLU A 67 -15.33 10.73 -0.98
N GLN A 68 -14.58 9.62 -1.05
CA GLN A 68 -14.45 8.77 -2.23
C GLN A 68 -15.45 7.61 -2.25
N ASP A 69 -16.27 7.42 -1.20
CA ASP A 69 -17.36 6.42 -1.20
C ASP A 69 -18.47 6.91 -2.13
N THR A 70 -18.33 6.58 -3.41
CA THR A 70 -19.18 7.06 -4.50
C THR A 70 -20.49 6.30 -4.59
N ASN A 71 -20.50 5.05 -4.12
CA ASN A 71 -21.69 4.21 -4.13
C ASN A 71 -22.49 4.31 -2.81
N HIS A 72 -21.93 4.97 -1.79
CA HIS A 72 -22.47 5.21 -0.45
C HIS A 72 -22.78 3.93 0.33
N ASP A 73 -21.99 2.87 0.15
CA ASP A 73 -22.12 1.60 0.87
C ASP A 73 -21.34 1.58 2.20
N GLY A 74 -20.57 2.64 2.45
CA GLY A 74 -19.76 2.82 3.65
C GLY A 74 -18.41 2.12 3.61
N TYR A 75 -17.98 1.63 2.46
CA TYR A 75 -16.62 1.18 2.19
C TYR A 75 -15.91 2.17 1.27
N ILE A 76 -14.58 2.15 1.34
CA ILE A 76 -13.69 2.69 0.33
C ILE A 76 -12.99 1.52 -0.31
N ASP A 77 -13.42 1.19 -1.52
CA ASP A 77 -12.91 0.07 -2.28
C ASP A 77 -11.82 0.49 -3.29
N LEU A 78 -11.18 -0.49 -3.94
CA LEU A 78 -10.03 -0.21 -4.81
C LEU A 78 -10.38 0.78 -5.96
N PRO A 79 -11.48 0.59 -6.72
CA PRO A 79 -11.94 1.57 -7.71
C PRO A 79 -12.09 2.98 -7.16
N GLU A 80 -12.57 3.14 -5.93
CA GLU A 80 -12.79 4.43 -5.29
C GLU A 80 -11.50 5.14 -4.86
N THR A 81 -10.45 4.38 -4.54
CA THR A 81 -9.12 4.98 -4.27
C THR A 81 -8.46 5.55 -5.54
N THR A 82 -8.74 4.94 -6.71
CA THR A 82 -7.97 5.18 -7.95
C THR A 82 -7.96 6.66 -8.40
N PRO A 83 -9.09 7.40 -8.41
CA PRO A 83 -9.12 8.79 -8.88
C PRO A 83 -8.22 9.75 -8.09
N VAL A 84 -7.95 9.43 -6.82
CA VAL A 84 -7.25 10.31 -5.89
C VAL A 84 -5.86 9.79 -5.50
N SER A 85 -5.67 8.48 -5.52
CA SER A 85 -4.40 7.84 -5.15
C SER A 85 -3.60 7.32 -6.35
N GLY A 86 -4.22 7.19 -7.51
CA GLY A 86 -3.60 6.65 -8.72
C GLY A 86 -3.53 5.12 -8.72
N THR A 87 -2.67 4.59 -9.59
CA THR A 87 -2.52 3.14 -9.79
C THR A 87 -1.65 2.52 -8.70
N THR A 88 -1.87 1.23 -8.43
CA THR A 88 -0.92 0.39 -7.69
C THR A 88 0.42 0.36 -8.42
N MET A 89 1.53 0.54 -7.70
CA MET A 89 2.87 0.61 -8.29
C MET A 89 3.81 -0.46 -7.73
N VAL A 90 4.50 -0.20 -6.63
CA VAL A 90 5.55 -1.11 -6.13
C VAL A 90 5.04 -1.89 -4.93
N PRO A 91 5.08 -3.23 -4.95
CA PRO A 91 4.72 -4.06 -3.82
C PRO A 91 5.78 -4.04 -2.73
N PHE A 92 5.37 -4.17 -1.47
CA PHE A 92 6.26 -4.36 -0.33
C PHE A 92 6.19 -5.82 0.14
N ASP A 93 6.58 -6.74 -0.76
CA ASP A 93 6.57 -8.19 -0.60
C ASP A 93 8.02 -8.73 -0.44
N LYS A 94 8.27 -10.00 -0.77
CA LYS A 94 9.63 -10.57 -0.67
C LYS A 94 10.66 -9.89 -1.58
N ALA A 95 10.26 -9.24 -2.67
CA ALA A 95 11.12 -8.72 -3.73
C ALA A 95 10.52 -7.47 -4.44
N PRO A 96 10.44 -6.31 -3.76
CA PRO A 96 9.82 -5.09 -4.29
C PRO A 96 10.34 -4.64 -5.66
N GLN A 97 11.64 -4.83 -5.92
CA GLN A 97 12.29 -4.43 -7.17
C GLN A 97 11.79 -5.20 -8.39
N ASP A 98 11.20 -6.39 -8.20
CA ASP A 98 10.69 -7.22 -9.29
C ASP A 98 9.31 -6.72 -9.79
N MET A 99 8.67 -5.82 -9.04
CA MET A 99 7.36 -5.21 -9.34
C MET A 99 6.23 -6.22 -9.66
N ASP A 100 6.35 -7.44 -9.13
CA ASP A 100 5.35 -8.49 -9.27
C ASP A 100 4.23 -8.29 -8.24
N ILE A 101 3.15 -7.61 -8.62
CA ILE A 101 2.01 -7.35 -7.72
C ILE A 101 1.19 -8.63 -7.39
N PRO A 102 0.80 -9.50 -8.35
CA PRO A 102 -0.17 -10.56 -8.09
C PRO A 102 0.45 -11.85 -7.49
N ASN A 103 0.94 -11.79 -6.26
CA ASN A 103 1.54 -12.94 -5.57
C ASN A 103 1.16 -13.06 -4.08
N ASP A 104 1.51 -14.20 -3.48
CA ASP A 104 1.23 -14.55 -2.07
C ASP A 104 2.50 -14.50 -1.19
N THR A 105 3.33 -13.45 -1.36
CA THR A 105 4.59 -13.30 -0.62
C THR A 105 4.68 -12.02 0.21
N TYR A 106 3.53 -11.52 0.61
CA TYR A 106 3.38 -10.35 1.46
C TYR A 106 3.48 -10.73 2.95
N PRO A 107 3.63 -9.74 3.84
CA PRO A 107 3.60 -10.01 5.28
C PRO A 107 2.27 -10.59 5.75
N VAL A 108 2.35 -11.52 6.69
CA VAL A 108 1.19 -12.10 7.37
C VAL A 108 1.15 -11.59 8.80
N ALA A 109 0.00 -11.04 9.21
CA ALA A 109 -0.22 -10.62 10.59
C ALA A 109 -0.22 -11.81 11.55
N ASP A 110 0.30 -11.60 12.75
CA ASP A 110 0.22 -12.58 13.82
C ASP A 110 -1.21 -12.67 14.39
N ALA A 111 -1.38 -13.49 15.43
CA ALA A 111 -2.66 -13.67 16.10
C ALA A 111 -3.20 -12.41 16.80
N ASN A 112 -2.38 -11.37 17.00
CA ASN A 112 -2.76 -10.09 17.59
C ASN A 112 -2.97 -9.00 16.52
N GLY A 113 -2.85 -9.32 15.23
CA GLY A 113 -2.93 -8.31 14.18
C GLY A 113 -1.67 -7.46 14.04
N TYR A 114 -0.53 -7.96 14.52
CA TYR A 114 0.77 -7.30 14.37
C TYR A 114 1.59 -7.92 13.25
N TYR A 115 2.26 -7.10 12.45
CA TYR A 115 3.38 -7.55 11.64
C TYR A 115 4.46 -6.47 11.50
N ARG A 116 5.66 -6.93 11.17
CA ARG A 116 6.77 -6.08 10.75
C ARG A 116 7.35 -6.60 9.45
N TYR A 117 7.60 -5.67 8.54
CA TYR A 117 8.23 -5.88 7.26
C TYR A 117 9.50 -5.04 7.16
N GLU A 118 10.58 -5.63 6.63
CA GLU A 118 11.84 -4.95 6.46
C GLU A 118 12.59 -5.49 5.23
N LYS A 119 12.99 -4.60 4.32
CA LYS A 119 13.71 -4.96 3.10
C LYS A 119 14.67 -3.89 2.63
N ASP A 120 15.82 -4.36 2.15
CA ASP A 120 16.71 -3.58 1.31
C ASP A 120 16.40 -3.86 -0.15
N VAL A 121 16.16 -2.79 -0.90
CA VAL A 121 15.76 -2.83 -2.30
C VAL A 121 16.85 -2.18 -3.16
N PRO A 122 17.38 -2.89 -4.17
CA PRO A 122 18.35 -2.34 -5.11
C PRO A 122 17.68 -1.30 -6.02
N MET A 123 18.12 -0.05 -5.92
CA MET A 123 17.48 1.09 -6.59
C MET A 123 17.72 1.13 -8.09
N ASP A 124 18.81 0.54 -8.58
CA ASP A 124 19.10 0.42 -10.01
C ASP A 124 18.07 -0.49 -10.69
N ILE A 125 17.83 -1.68 -10.14
CA ILE A 125 16.81 -2.63 -10.63
C ILE A 125 15.42 -2.01 -10.50
N LEU A 126 15.08 -1.46 -9.32
CA LEU A 126 13.76 -0.87 -9.12
C LEU A 126 13.48 0.26 -10.11
N ARG A 127 14.45 1.14 -10.38
CA ARG A 127 14.27 2.25 -11.33
C ARG A 127 14.16 1.77 -12.78
N GLU A 128 14.91 0.74 -13.15
CA GLU A 128 14.81 0.14 -14.48
C GLU A 128 13.41 -0.43 -14.72
N ASP A 129 12.91 -1.21 -13.76
CA ASP A 129 11.59 -1.82 -13.82
C ASP A 129 10.47 -0.78 -13.73
N PHE A 130 10.61 0.23 -12.85
CA PHE A 130 9.66 1.33 -12.75
C PHE A 130 9.57 2.13 -14.05
N LYS A 131 10.70 2.33 -14.74
CA LYS A 131 10.72 3.00 -16.05
C LYS A 131 10.12 2.15 -17.16
N ARG A 132 10.36 0.85 -17.15
CA ARG A 132 9.73 -0.09 -18.08
C ARG A 132 8.21 -0.04 -17.96
N ASP A 133 7.69 -0.04 -16.74
CA ASP A 133 6.27 -0.21 -16.48
C ASP A 133 5.50 1.12 -16.44
N PHE A 134 6.13 2.23 -16.02
CA PHE A 134 5.49 3.54 -15.86
C PHE A 134 6.10 4.67 -16.69
N GLY A 135 7.16 4.41 -17.47
CA GLY A 135 7.75 5.38 -18.39
C GLY A 135 8.66 6.43 -17.74
N THR A 136 8.95 6.32 -16.44
CA THR A 136 9.84 7.21 -15.68
C THR A 136 10.70 6.40 -14.71
N ASP A 137 11.93 6.84 -14.45
CA ASP A 137 12.79 6.29 -13.38
C ASP A 137 12.72 7.14 -12.09
N ASP A 138 11.91 8.20 -12.09
CA ASP A 138 11.64 9.00 -10.90
C ASP A 138 10.52 8.36 -10.06
N ILE A 139 10.92 7.64 -9.02
CA ILE A 139 10.01 7.03 -8.05
C ILE A 139 9.15 8.10 -7.33
N ALA A 140 9.73 9.28 -7.05
CA ALA A 140 9.09 10.41 -6.37
C ALA A 140 8.24 10.00 -5.16
N LEU A 141 8.84 9.32 -4.17
CA LEU A 141 8.12 8.74 -3.01
C LEU A 141 7.19 9.74 -2.30
N ASP A 142 7.58 11.00 -2.16
CA ASP A 142 6.78 12.08 -1.55
C ASP A 142 5.52 12.46 -2.35
N LYS A 143 5.40 11.99 -3.60
CA LYS A 143 4.19 12.09 -4.43
C LYS A 143 3.27 10.88 -4.30
N ARG A 144 3.64 9.88 -3.50
CA ARG A 144 2.93 8.60 -3.37
C ARG A 144 2.19 8.48 -2.05
N VAL A 145 1.32 7.48 -1.98
CA VAL A 145 0.66 7.04 -0.74
C VAL A 145 0.91 5.56 -0.55
N VAL A 146 1.01 5.10 0.70
CA VAL A 146 0.99 3.68 1.04
C VAL A 146 -0.45 3.26 1.26
N TYR A 147 -0.82 2.09 0.73
CA TYR A 147 -1.99 1.36 1.18
C TYR A 147 -1.58 0.00 1.72
N VAL A 148 -2.32 -0.44 2.74
CA VAL A 148 -2.35 -1.80 3.24
C VAL A 148 -3.75 -2.34 2.99
N HIS A 149 -3.83 -3.56 2.49
CA HIS A 149 -5.06 -4.23 2.09
C HIS A 149 -5.17 -5.58 2.80
N GLY A 150 -6.29 -6.26 2.60
CA GLY A 150 -6.44 -7.65 3.02
C GLY A 150 -7.32 -7.78 4.26
N VAL A 151 -8.42 -8.51 4.10
CA VAL A 151 -9.28 -9.02 5.15
C VAL A 151 -9.37 -10.54 5.04
N PRO A 152 -9.75 -11.27 6.11
CA PRO A 152 -9.84 -12.72 6.05
C PRO A 152 -10.90 -13.15 5.05
N ALA A 153 -10.63 -14.21 4.26
CA ALA A 153 -11.60 -14.76 3.31
C ALA A 153 -12.95 -15.19 3.94
N SER A 154 -12.99 -15.38 5.27
CA SER A 154 -14.22 -15.66 6.02
C SER A 154 -15.08 -14.44 6.33
N MET A 155 -14.58 -13.23 6.08
CA MET A 155 -15.35 -12.00 6.26
C MET A 155 -16.37 -11.88 5.12
N GLU A 156 -17.64 -11.69 5.44
CA GLU A 156 -18.66 -11.44 4.42
C GLU A 156 -18.53 -9.99 3.92
N LEU A 157 -18.16 -9.83 2.64
CA LEU A 157 -18.14 -8.53 1.97
C LEU A 157 -19.41 -8.39 1.12
N PRO A 158 -20.09 -7.23 1.13
CA PRO A 158 -21.25 -7.03 0.27
C PRO A 158 -20.81 -6.96 -1.19
N ASP A 159 -21.68 -7.39 -2.10
CA ASP A 159 -21.45 -7.33 -3.55
C ASP A 159 -21.19 -5.91 -4.08
N THR A 160 -21.40 -4.86 -3.27
CA THR A 160 -21.12 -3.48 -3.63
C THR A 160 -19.65 -3.12 -3.52
N VAL A 161 -18.87 -3.85 -2.70
CA VAL A 161 -17.40 -3.73 -2.66
C VAL A 161 -16.84 -4.34 -3.95
N LYS A 162 -16.04 -3.56 -4.67
CA LYS A 162 -15.39 -3.94 -5.93
C LYS A 162 -13.88 -3.83 -5.82
N GLY A 163 -13.18 -4.36 -6.83
CA GLY A 163 -11.73 -4.25 -6.89
C GLY A 163 -10.97 -5.52 -7.15
N ASP A 164 -11.58 -6.54 -7.75
CA ASP A 164 -10.85 -7.71 -8.22
C ASP A 164 -9.67 -7.26 -9.09
N LEU A 165 -8.46 -7.67 -8.72
CA LEU A 165 -7.23 -7.27 -9.39
C LEU A 165 -6.40 -8.50 -9.70
N LEU A 166 -6.10 -8.71 -10.98
CA LEU A 166 -5.16 -9.74 -11.45
C LEU A 166 -5.47 -11.17 -10.94
N GLY A 167 -6.76 -11.47 -10.75
CA GLY A 167 -7.22 -12.79 -10.28
C GLY A 167 -7.38 -12.92 -8.77
N TYR A 168 -7.08 -11.86 -8.01
CA TYR A 168 -7.37 -11.75 -6.58
C TYR A 168 -8.67 -10.98 -6.37
N ASP A 169 -9.47 -11.43 -5.40
CA ASP A 169 -10.78 -10.86 -5.10
C ASP A 169 -10.70 -9.67 -4.13
N THR A 170 -11.88 -9.15 -3.78
CA THR A 170 -12.02 -8.01 -2.87
C THR A 170 -11.54 -8.28 -1.45
N HIS A 171 -11.41 -9.54 -1.01
CA HIS A 171 -10.84 -9.81 0.31
C HIS A 171 -9.37 -9.44 0.36
N VAL A 172 -8.66 -9.67 -0.74
CA VAL A 172 -7.23 -9.35 -0.85
C VAL A 172 -7.02 -7.86 -1.14
N THR A 173 -7.88 -7.26 -1.97
CA THR A 173 -7.66 -5.89 -2.47
C THR A 173 -8.36 -4.79 -1.68
N LEU A 174 -9.26 -5.11 -0.74
CA LEU A 174 -9.93 -4.10 0.08
C LEU A 174 -8.89 -3.34 0.93
N PRO A 175 -8.78 -2.00 0.78
CA PRO A 175 -7.92 -1.19 1.63
C PRO A 175 -8.36 -1.25 3.10
N ILE A 176 -7.42 -1.50 4.01
CA ILE A 176 -7.65 -1.50 5.46
C ILE A 176 -6.97 -0.32 6.16
N ALA A 177 -5.96 0.27 5.53
CA ALA A 177 -5.25 1.43 6.05
C ALA A 177 -4.48 2.16 4.93
N GLY A 178 -4.21 3.45 5.12
CA GLY A 178 -3.40 4.22 4.18
C GLY A 178 -2.65 5.38 4.82
N GLY A 179 -1.57 5.83 4.18
CA GLY A 179 -0.72 6.92 4.68
C GLY A 179 -0.03 7.68 3.55
N LYS A 180 0.02 9.02 3.66
CA LYS A 180 0.80 9.85 2.74
C LYS A 180 2.27 9.69 3.06
N ILE A 181 3.10 9.47 2.04
CA ILE A 181 4.55 9.45 2.22
C ILE A 181 5.05 10.90 2.20
N GLU A 182 5.77 11.28 3.24
CA GLU A 182 6.35 12.60 3.42
C GLU A 182 7.86 12.49 3.53
N MET A 183 8.57 13.37 2.81
CA MET A 183 10.02 13.50 2.97
C MET A 183 10.33 14.23 4.27
N ILE A 184 11.18 13.63 5.10
CA ILE A 184 11.58 14.20 6.41
C ILE A 184 13.05 14.61 6.45
N GLU A 185 13.87 14.13 5.49
CA GLU A 185 15.30 14.46 5.39
C GLU A 185 15.76 14.36 3.93
N ASN A 186 16.57 15.32 3.48
CA ASN A 186 17.13 15.37 2.14
C ASN A 186 18.51 16.03 2.17
N ASP A 187 19.52 15.19 2.43
CA ASP A 187 20.93 15.57 2.53
C ASP A 187 21.71 15.25 1.25
#